data_AF-A0AAW9DUB9-F1
#
_entry.id   AF-A0AAW9DUB9-F1
#
_cell.length_a   1.000
_cell.length_b   1.000
_cell.length_c   1.000
_cell.angle_alpha   90.00
_cell.angle_beta   90.00
_cell.angle_gamma   90.00
#
_symmetry.space_group_name_H-M   'P 1'
#
loop_
_entity.id
_entity.type
_entity.pdbx_description
1 polymer ?
#
loop_
_entity_poly.entity_id
_entity_poly.type
_entity_poly.pdbx_seq_one_letter_code
_entity_poly.pdbx_strand_id
1 'polypeptide(L)'
;MKRNSTRALLGAGVGLIALGLAGGTAQAQVSVKQMTIDGGPLGPLNISGGFDADLYAFSGANADTLLGTNKSSGAIARVLDLKIVKPTGLVQFTVEVKPDDSVYFGVKPGSMSTNTFTLGPVYAAYVTLAPSKAFSISVGQVYSTEGWESSTDWNNANIIDSPLYYVENSSSRGVAATYTQGPISATVTYGDGFDSGVFNVVQGLVTYSPNADNAASVYGTINFGRTGPNTYAYGNGTTGYGYPSYNAAYVNSNMIGAYYDYTHGNLSLIPEVQYVYAKVDHQIGIDKFTSNFGAELIGDYKFGKSPWSVGGQVMYYSNNGPEAWYLNARSAGIGLGVTPTWQQGNIFARGEVGMFHLTSIGTGPAFGGGGTDRNQVIGLLEAGVVF
;
A
#
# COMPACT_ATOMS: atom_id res chain seq x y z
N MET A 1 41.74 5.93 27.19
CA MET A 1 40.29 5.60 27.21
C MET A 1 39.47 6.85 26.93
N LYS A 2 39.24 7.17 25.65
CA LYS A 2 38.16 8.06 25.17
C LYS A 2 37.75 7.50 23.81
N ARG A 3 36.49 7.07 23.70
CA ARG A 3 35.88 6.45 22.53
C ARG A 3 35.69 7.52 21.46
N ASN A 4 36.30 7.32 20.30
CA ASN A 4 36.09 8.12 19.10
C ASN A 4 34.72 7.78 18.48
N SER A 5 33.99 8.84 18.15
CA SER A 5 32.74 8.85 17.42
C SER A 5 32.96 8.49 15.95
N THR A 6 32.22 7.51 15.43
CA THR A 6 32.18 7.18 14.00
C THR A 6 30.84 7.64 13.45
N ARG A 7 30.81 8.86 12.90
CA ARG A 7 29.74 9.38 12.03
C ARG A 7 30.28 9.39 10.61
N ALA A 8 29.83 8.46 9.77
CA ALA A 8 29.84 8.58 8.30
C ALA A 8 29.28 7.30 7.66
N LEU A 9 27.97 7.26 7.39
CA LEU A 9 27.34 6.40 6.38
C LEU A 9 26.19 7.21 5.77
N LEU A 10 26.55 8.05 4.80
CA LEU A 10 25.65 8.87 3.98
C LEU A 10 25.98 8.58 2.52
N GLY A 11 25.24 7.64 1.93
CA GLY A 11 25.34 7.36 0.50
C GLY A 11 24.88 5.98 0.09
N ALA A 12 23.58 5.81 -0.07
CA ALA A 12 22.92 4.96 -1.06
C ALA A 12 21.47 5.46 -1.04
N GLY A 13 20.98 6.11 -2.09
CA GLY A 13 20.29 5.38 -3.15
C GLY A 13 18.91 4.95 -2.66
N VAL A 14 18.05 5.90 -2.30
CA VAL A 14 16.75 5.59 -1.71
C VAL A 14 15.75 6.71 -2.01
N GLY A 15 14.98 6.52 -3.08
CA GLY A 15 13.70 7.21 -3.28
C GLY A 15 12.50 6.44 -2.73
N LEU A 16 12.70 5.27 -2.10
CA LEU A 16 11.61 4.33 -1.74
C LEU A 16 11.92 3.44 -0.51
N ILE A 17 12.83 3.89 0.35
CA ILE A 17 13.22 3.24 1.62
C ILE A 17 13.28 4.35 2.69
N ALA A 18 12.24 5.17 2.74
CA ALA A 18 11.99 6.02 3.91
C ALA A 18 11.35 5.24 5.06
N LEU A 19 11.01 3.95 4.88
CA LEU A 19 10.49 3.09 5.96
C LEU A 19 11.42 1.93 6.39
N GLY A 20 12.57 1.72 5.74
CA GLY A 20 13.37 0.50 5.96
C GLY A 20 14.79 0.63 6.54
N LEU A 21 15.36 1.84 6.66
CA LEU A 21 16.80 1.96 6.99
C LEU A 21 17.16 2.95 8.11
N ALA A 22 16.19 3.38 8.92
CA ALA A 22 16.49 3.98 10.21
C ALA A 22 16.67 2.86 11.25
N GLY A 23 17.93 2.55 11.58
CA GLY A 23 18.23 1.77 12.78
C GLY A 23 17.71 2.49 14.02
N GLY A 24 16.57 2.04 14.54
CA GLY A 24 15.93 2.53 15.75
C GLY A 24 14.63 1.75 15.94
N THR A 25 14.42 1.22 17.12
CA THR A 25 13.22 0.46 17.49
C THR A 25 11.93 1.27 17.23
N ALA A 26 10.91 0.64 16.63
CA ALA A 26 9.46 0.84 16.80
C ALA A 26 8.69 0.46 15.52
N GLN A 27 8.52 -0.83 15.24
CA GLN A 27 7.53 -1.31 14.27
C GLN A 27 6.96 -2.68 14.74
N ALA A 28 5.63 -2.90 14.63
CA ALA A 28 4.93 -4.19 14.60
C ALA A 28 4.88 -4.74 13.20
N GLN A 29 5.26 -3.93 12.22
CA GLN A 29 5.77 -4.42 10.96
C GLN A 29 6.85 -5.46 11.26
N VAL A 30 6.86 -6.51 10.47
CA VAL A 30 7.90 -7.53 10.57
C VAL A 30 9.19 -6.91 10.08
N SER A 31 10.24 -6.98 10.89
CA SER A 31 11.57 -6.54 10.48
C SER A 31 12.10 -7.48 9.41
N VAL A 32 12.09 -7.02 8.16
CA VAL A 32 12.69 -7.73 7.02
C VAL A 32 14.18 -7.44 7.01
N LYS A 33 14.99 -8.50 7.13
CA LYS A 33 16.43 -8.37 6.93
C LYS A 33 16.73 -8.32 5.44
N GLN A 34 17.90 -7.83 5.10
CA GLN A 34 18.35 -7.83 3.74
C GLN A 34 19.67 -8.58 3.70
N MET A 35 19.82 -9.48 2.73
CA MET A 35 21.08 -10.13 2.43
C MET A 35 21.78 -9.42 1.26
N THR A 36 23.11 -9.35 1.32
CA THR A 36 23.91 -8.82 0.20
C THR A 36 24.72 -9.96 -0.41
N ILE A 37 24.64 -10.10 -1.73
CA ILE A 37 25.39 -11.08 -2.51
C ILE A 37 26.34 -10.39 -3.50
N ASP A 38 27.38 -11.10 -3.92
CA ASP A 38 28.24 -10.66 -5.02
C ASP A 38 27.57 -11.00 -6.37
N GLY A 39 27.10 -9.97 -7.08
CA GLY A 39 26.52 -10.08 -8.42
C GLY A 39 27.55 -10.16 -9.55
N GLY A 40 28.84 -10.34 -9.23
CA GLY A 40 29.92 -10.42 -10.21
C GLY A 40 30.06 -9.11 -10.99
N PRO A 41 29.93 -9.11 -12.34
CA PRO A 41 30.00 -7.88 -13.14
C PRO A 41 28.98 -6.80 -12.76
N LEU A 42 27.87 -7.18 -12.12
CA LEU A 42 26.86 -6.23 -11.63
C LEU A 42 27.24 -5.58 -10.30
N GLY A 43 28.29 -6.06 -9.62
CA GLY A 43 28.65 -5.63 -8.28
C GLY A 43 27.67 -6.14 -7.21
N PRO A 44 27.68 -5.55 -6.00
CA PRO A 44 26.85 -6.01 -4.89
C PRO A 44 25.35 -5.88 -5.18
N LEU A 45 24.60 -6.94 -4.90
CA LEU A 45 23.14 -6.98 -5.00
C LEU A 45 22.53 -7.21 -3.63
N ASN A 46 21.48 -6.47 -3.35
CA ASN A 46 20.66 -6.60 -2.15
C ASN A 46 19.47 -7.48 -2.48
N ILE A 47 19.22 -8.49 -1.65
CA ILE A 47 18.07 -9.38 -1.75
C ILE A 47 17.30 -9.28 -0.45
N SER A 48 15.98 -9.14 -0.54
CA SER A 48 15.07 -9.22 0.59
C SER A 48 13.74 -9.81 0.15
N GLY A 49 12.92 -10.23 1.11
CA GLY A 49 11.57 -10.68 0.81
C GLY A 49 10.95 -11.49 1.92
N GLY A 50 9.90 -12.22 1.57
CA GLY A 50 9.18 -13.07 2.49
C GLY A 50 8.07 -13.88 1.84
N PHE A 51 7.46 -14.74 2.65
CA PHE A 51 6.25 -15.47 2.29
C PHE A 51 5.42 -15.73 3.54
N ASP A 52 4.11 -15.64 3.42
CA ASP A 52 3.17 -15.96 4.49
C ASP A 52 1.87 -16.63 4.03
N ALA A 53 1.10 -17.01 5.03
CA ALA A 53 -0.25 -17.51 4.89
C ALA A 53 -1.07 -17.24 6.14
N ASP A 54 -2.38 -17.26 5.96
CA ASP A 54 -3.34 -16.89 6.98
C ASP A 54 -4.42 -17.93 7.18
N LEU A 55 -4.93 -17.94 8.40
CA LEU A 55 -6.29 -18.37 8.71
C LEU A 55 -7.15 -17.14 8.90
N TYR A 56 -8.36 -17.16 8.33
CA TYR A 56 -9.30 -16.04 8.44
C TYR A 56 -10.67 -16.50 8.94
N ALA A 57 -11.40 -15.59 9.57
CA ALA A 57 -12.81 -15.72 9.88
C ALA A 57 -13.52 -14.36 9.80
N PHE A 58 -14.66 -14.31 9.10
CA PHE A 58 -15.45 -13.11 8.84
C PHE A 58 -16.89 -13.29 9.32
N SER A 59 -17.46 -12.24 9.93
CA SER A 59 -18.91 -12.10 10.06
C SER A 59 -19.51 -11.40 8.84
N GLY A 60 -20.74 -11.75 8.49
CA GLY A 60 -21.48 -11.08 7.42
C GLY A 60 -20.96 -11.31 6.00
N ALA A 61 -20.50 -12.53 5.71
CA ALA A 61 -19.95 -12.97 4.43
C ALA A 61 -20.83 -14.03 3.72
N ASN A 62 -21.08 -13.92 2.41
CA ASN A 62 -21.53 -15.07 1.60
C ASN A 62 -20.37 -15.68 0.80
N ALA A 63 -20.64 -16.68 -0.04
CA ALA A 63 -19.62 -17.37 -0.84
C ALA A 63 -18.92 -16.46 -1.88
N ASP A 64 -19.57 -15.37 -2.31
CA ASP A 64 -19.20 -14.56 -3.48
C ASP A 64 -18.93 -13.07 -3.16
N THR A 65 -19.34 -12.57 -2.00
CA THR A 65 -19.13 -11.20 -1.50
C THR A 65 -19.20 -11.14 0.03
N LEU A 66 -18.37 -10.30 0.66
CA LEU A 66 -18.47 -10.04 2.10
C LEU A 66 -19.52 -8.98 2.46
N LEU A 67 -20.35 -8.52 1.52
CA LEU A 67 -21.58 -7.76 1.78
C LEU A 67 -22.79 -8.72 1.87
N GLY A 68 -22.59 -9.92 2.44
CA GLY A 68 -23.43 -11.09 2.21
C GLY A 68 -23.82 -11.90 3.46
N THR A 69 -24.58 -12.97 3.24
CA THR A 69 -25.58 -13.51 4.16
C THR A 69 -25.12 -14.55 5.21
N ASN A 70 -23.83 -14.80 5.42
CA ASN A 70 -23.35 -15.90 6.29
C ASN A 70 -22.06 -15.56 7.06
N LYS A 71 -21.36 -16.55 7.59
CA LYS A 71 -19.98 -16.45 8.09
C LYS A 71 -19.05 -17.11 7.07
N SER A 72 -17.82 -16.64 6.96
CA SER A 72 -16.80 -17.27 6.11
C SER A 72 -15.54 -17.51 6.93
N SER A 73 -14.87 -18.63 6.70
CA SER A 73 -13.57 -18.92 7.31
C SER A 73 -12.77 -19.80 6.36
N GLY A 74 -11.46 -19.68 6.41
CA GLY A 74 -10.60 -20.43 5.51
C GLY A 74 -9.13 -20.23 5.81
N ALA A 75 -8.31 -20.75 4.89
CA ALA A 75 -6.88 -20.57 4.90
C ALA A 75 -6.43 -20.11 3.52
N ILE A 76 -5.46 -19.20 3.44
CA ILE A 76 -4.98 -18.65 2.18
C ILE A 76 -3.51 -18.28 2.27
N ALA A 77 -2.77 -18.47 1.19
CA ALA A 77 -1.43 -17.88 1.07
C ALA A 77 -1.61 -16.46 0.53
N ARG A 78 -1.00 -15.47 1.18
CA ARG A 78 -1.34 -14.06 0.94
C ARG A 78 -0.27 -13.31 0.21
N VAL A 79 0.97 -13.35 0.67
CA VAL A 79 2.06 -12.62 0.04
C VAL A 79 3.25 -13.54 -0.21
N LEU A 80 3.82 -13.42 -1.41
CA LEU A 80 5.18 -13.81 -1.71
C LEU A 80 5.89 -12.56 -2.19
N ASP A 81 6.97 -12.14 -1.56
CA ASP A 81 7.77 -10.99 -1.98
C ASP A 81 9.21 -11.47 -2.21
N LEU A 82 9.76 -11.16 -3.38
CA LEU A 82 11.17 -11.28 -3.68
C LEU A 82 11.65 -10.01 -4.36
N LYS A 83 12.53 -9.30 -3.66
CA LYS A 83 13.12 -8.04 -4.11
C LYS A 83 14.62 -8.18 -4.32
N ILE A 84 15.09 -7.75 -5.49
CA ILE A 84 16.51 -7.68 -5.86
C ILE A 84 16.82 -6.24 -6.26
N VAL A 85 17.81 -5.64 -5.58
CA VAL A 85 18.21 -4.25 -5.81
C VAL A 85 19.71 -4.17 -6.07
N LYS A 86 20.10 -3.44 -7.11
CA LYS A 86 21.47 -2.92 -7.26
C LYS A 86 21.49 -1.49 -6.74
N PRO A 87 21.98 -1.22 -5.51
CA PRO A 87 21.72 0.04 -4.81
C PRO A 87 22.71 1.17 -5.14
N THR A 88 23.81 0.88 -5.83
CA THR A 88 24.91 1.84 -6.02
C THR A 88 25.45 1.87 -7.44
N GLY A 89 26.22 2.92 -7.75
CA GLY A 89 26.77 3.20 -9.07
C GLY A 89 25.88 4.12 -9.90
N LEU A 90 26.39 4.54 -11.06
CA LEU A 90 25.66 5.43 -11.98
C LEU A 90 24.37 4.78 -12.50
N VAL A 91 24.44 3.49 -12.83
CA VAL A 91 23.30 2.68 -13.27
C VAL A 91 22.95 1.69 -12.18
N GLN A 92 21.72 1.75 -11.71
CA GLN A 92 21.12 0.93 -10.64
C GLN A 92 19.87 0.23 -11.19
N PHE A 93 19.32 -0.72 -10.46
CA PHE A 93 18.04 -1.34 -10.83
C PHE A 93 17.34 -1.92 -9.60
N THR A 94 16.02 -2.08 -9.74
CA THR A 94 15.16 -2.83 -8.82
C THR A 94 14.33 -3.81 -9.62
N VAL A 95 14.20 -5.03 -9.11
CA VAL A 95 13.22 -6.02 -9.55
C VAL A 95 12.52 -6.54 -8.30
N GLU A 96 11.19 -6.49 -8.27
CA GLU A 96 10.35 -7.02 -7.21
C GLU A 96 9.27 -7.90 -7.82
N VAL A 97 9.30 -9.17 -7.45
CA VAL A 97 8.25 -10.14 -7.76
C VAL A 97 7.39 -10.26 -6.53
N LYS A 98 6.13 -9.83 -6.64
CA LYS A 98 5.22 -9.78 -5.52
C LYS A 98 3.79 -10.13 -5.92
N PRO A 99 3.44 -11.40 -6.14
CA PRO A 99 2.04 -11.78 -6.12
C PRO A 99 1.53 -11.61 -4.68
N ASP A 100 0.49 -10.80 -4.51
CA ASP A 100 -0.14 -10.49 -3.23
C ASP A 100 -1.68 -10.46 -3.35
N ASP A 101 -2.35 -10.49 -2.20
CA ASP A 101 -3.78 -10.20 -2.05
C ASP A 101 -4.03 -9.42 -0.74
N SER A 102 -4.30 -8.12 -0.85
CA SER A 102 -4.67 -7.26 0.27
C SER A 102 -6.01 -7.65 0.90
N VAL A 103 -6.10 -7.57 2.23
CA VAL A 103 -7.33 -7.87 2.97
C VAL A 103 -8.02 -6.59 3.40
N TYR A 104 -9.27 -6.41 2.99
CA TYR A 104 -10.10 -5.26 3.39
C TYR A 104 -11.38 -5.71 4.08
N PHE A 105 -12.00 -4.81 4.85
CA PHE A 105 -13.39 -5.03 5.26
C PHE A 105 -14.31 -5.07 4.02
N GLY A 106 -15.29 -5.95 4.04
CA GLY A 106 -16.28 -6.09 2.97
C GLY A 106 -15.74 -6.65 1.64
N VAL A 107 -14.44 -7.00 1.56
CA VAL A 107 -13.81 -7.64 0.40
C VAL A 107 -13.29 -9.03 0.77
N LYS A 108 -13.72 -10.05 0.03
CA LYS A 108 -13.36 -11.44 0.33
C LYS A 108 -11.88 -11.63 0.01
N PRO A 109 -11.06 -12.18 0.93
CA PRO A 109 -9.69 -12.54 0.59
C PRO A 109 -9.64 -13.49 -0.61
N GLY A 110 -8.87 -13.08 -1.60
CA GLY A 110 -8.52 -13.84 -2.79
C GLY A 110 -7.23 -14.62 -2.59
N SER A 111 -6.95 -15.54 -3.51
CA SER A 111 -5.63 -16.18 -3.56
C SER A 111 -4.68 -15.30 -4.34
N MET A 112 -3.40 -15.31 -3.96
CA MET A 112 -2.33 -14.73 -4.78
C MET A 112 -2.51 -15.07 -6.27
N SER A 113 -2.34 -14.07 -7.11
CA SER A 113 -2.44 -14.20 -8.56
C SER A 113 -1.16 -13.72 -9.21
N THR A 114 -0.69 -14.48 -10.21
CA THR A 114 0.39 -14.03 -11.08
C THR A 114 -0.11 -13.10 -12.18
N ASN A 115 -1.38 -12.71 -12.17
CA ASN A 115 -2.00 -11.85 -13.18
C ASN A 115 -2.46 -10.51 -12.59
N THR A 116 -2.02 -10.17 -11.37
CA THR A 116 -2.35 -8.91 -10.70
C THR A 116 -1.80 -7.70 -11.47
N PHE A 117 -0.59 -7.81 -12.03
CA PHE A 117 0.05 -6.74 -12.81
C PHE A 117 0.09 -7.07 -14.31
N THR A 118 0.25 -6.06 -15.18
CA THR A 118 0.42 -6.28 -16.64
C THR A 118 1.69 -7.08 -16.94
N LEU A 119 2.69 -7.02 -16.07
CA LEU A 119 3.92 -7.82 -16.16
C LEU A 119 3.83 -9.15 -15.42
N GLY A 120 2.62 -9.63 -15.13
CA GLY A 120 2.38 -10.85 -14.39
C GLY A 120 2.61 -10.66 -12.89
N PRO A 121 3.50 -11.43 -12.23
CA PRO A 121 3.79 -11.29 -10.81
C PRO A 121 4.83 -10.18 -10.52
N VAL A 122 5.31 -9.46 -11.54
CA VAL A 122 6.33 -8.41 -11.39
C VAL A 122 5.66 -7.11 -10.96
N TYR A 123 5.86 -6.76 -9.69
CA TYR A 123 5.32 -5.55 -9.08
C TYR A 123 6.13 -4.30 -9.43
N ALA A 124 7.45 -4.41 -9.42
CA ALA A 124 8.35 -3.35 -9.83
C ALA A 124 9.52 -3.91 -10.64
N ALA A 125 9.90 -3.22 -11.69
CA ALA A 125 11.04 -3.56 -12.54
C ALA A 125 11.49 -2.29 -13.27
N TYR A 126 12.53 -1.64 -12.74
CA TYR A 126 13.01 -0.38 -13.30
C TYR A 126 14.52 -0.25 -13.20
N VAL A 127 15.08 0.50 -14.15
CA VAL A 127 16.48 0.93 -14.16
C VAL A 127 16.55 2.36 -13.65
N THR A 128 17.52 2.65 -12.81
CA THR A 128 17.75 3.98 -12.25
C THR A 128 19.09 4.53 -12.73
N LEU A 129 19.07 5.73 -13.31
CA LEU A 129 20.23 6.57 -13.54
C LEU A 129 20.41 7.52 -12.36
N ALA A 130 21.48 7.35 -11.60
CA ALA A 130 21.80 8.16 -10.42
C ALA A 130 23.09 8.97 -10.67
N PRO A 131 23.02 10.09 -11.41
CA PRO A 131 24.19 10.89 -11.74
C PRO A 131 24.79 11.61 -10.52
N SER A 132 24.03 11.74 -9.43
CA SER A 132 24.50 12.30 -8.17
C SER A 132 23.82 11.61 -6.99
N LYS A 133 24.25 11.93 -5.77
CA LYS A 133 23.57 11.47 -4.54
C LYS A 133 22.21 12.13 -4.31
N ALA A 134 21.98 13.31 -4.90
CA ALA A 134 20.79 14.11 -4.66
C ALA A 134 19.71 13.93 -5.74
N PHE A 135 20.04 13.31 -6.87
CA PHE A 135 19.14 13.23 -8.01
C PHE A 135 19.26 11.89 -8.72
N SER A 136 18.10 11.30 -9.05
CA SER A 136 18.00 10.07 -9.82
C SER A 136 16.77 10.05 -10.70
N ILE A 137 16.84 9.31 -11.81
CA ILE A 137 15.73 9.05 -12.71
C ILE A 137 15.56 7.54 -12.87
N SER A 138 14.36 7.04 -12.64
CA SER A 138 13.99 5.63 -12.81
C SER A 138 13.03 5.48 -13.99
N VAL A 139 13.20 4.42 -14.79
CA VAL A 139 12.34 4.10 -15.94
C VAL A 139 11.98 2.62 -15.91
N GLY A 140 10.69 2.32 -16.03
CA GLY A 140 10.16 0.95 -16.03
C GLY A 140 8.80 0.85 -15.33
N GLN A 141 8.53 -0.29 -14.70
CA GLN A 141 7.44 -0.45 -13.74
C GLN A 141 7.93 0.10 -12.39
N VAL A 142 7.58 1.34 -12.07
CA VAL A 142 7.99 2.03 -10.84
C VAL A 142 6.90 1.89 -9.77
N TYR A 143 7.28 1.99 -8.50
CA TYR A 143 6.30 2.03 -7.41
C TYR A 143 5.46 3.31 -7.48
N SER A 144 4.24 3.22 -6.94
CA SER A 144 3.41 4.37 -6.70
C SER A 144 4.03 5.32 -5.66
N THR A 145 3.59 6.57 -5.69
CA THR A 145 3.89 7.58 -4.67
C THR A 145 2.65 7.95 -3.84
N GLU A 146 1.56 7.20 -3.99
CA GLU A 146 0.31 7.35 -3.24
C GLU A 146 0.41 6.62 -1.89
N GLY A 147 -0.21 7.20 -0.87
CA GLY A 147 -0.44 6.54 0.42
C GLY A 147 0.78 6.25 1.28
N TRP A 148 0.51 5.75 2.49
CA TRP A 148 1.52 5.19 3.40
C TRP A 148 1.52 3.66 3.43
N GLU A 149 0.35 3.04 3.34
CA GLU A 149 0.16 1.59 3.44
C GLU A 149 0.81 0.81 2.27
N SER A 150 1.02 -0.48 2.46
CA SER A 150 1.65 -1.38 1.49
C SER A 150 0.80 -2.61 1.25
N SER A 151 0.70 -3.13 0.02
CA SER A 151 0.09 -4.46 -0.20
C SER A 151 0.92 -5.62 0.37
N THR A 152 2.14 -5.34 0.81
CA THR A 152 2.90 -6.27 1.64
C THR A 152 2.48 -6.04 3.10
N ASP A 153 1.53 -6.83 3.59
CA ASP A 153 0.91 -6.73 4.92
C ASP A 153 1.89 -6.65 6.10
N TRP A 154 3.05 -7.30 6.03
CA TRP A 154 4.05 -7.25 7.08
C TRP A 154 4.86 -5.95 7.08
N ASN A 155 4.68 -5.09 6.08
CA ASN A 155 5.10 -3.69 6.10
C ASN A 155 4.02 -2.77 6.71
N ASN A 156 2.88 -3.31 7.15
CA ASN A 156 1.84 -2.54 7.84
C ASN A 156 1.80 -2.92 9.32
N ALA A 157 1.31 -2.03 10.18
CA ALA A 157 1.10 -2.36 11.60
C ALA A 157 -0.03 -3.39 11.76
N ASN A 158 -1.06 -3.26 10.92
CA ASN A 158 -2.19 -4.16 10.79
C ASN A 158 -2.03 -5.07 9.57
N ILE A 159 -2.75 -6.18 9.57
CA ILE A 159 -2.92 -7.12 8.45
C ILE A 159 -4.04 -6.62 7.53
N ILE A 160 -5.12 -6.07 8.10
CA ILE A 160 -6.22 -5.51 7.34
C ILE A 160 -5.80 -4.13 6.81
N ASP A 161 -5.88 -3.93 5.51
CA ASP A 161 -5.60 -2.64 4.89
C ASP A 161 -6.81 -1.71 4.98
N SER A 162 -6.55 -0.41 4.97
CA SER A 162 -7.58 0.60 5.08
C SER A 162 -8.33 0.83 3.76
N PRO A 163 -9.51 1.49 3.82
CA PRO A 163 -10.19 1.97 2.63
C PRO A 163 -9.44 3.08 1.87
N LEU A 164 -8.38 3.66 2.44
CA LEU A 164 -7.52 4.61 1.73
C LEU A 164 -6.67 3.84 0.72
N TYR A 165 -5.94 2.81 1.16
CA TYR A 165 -5.16 1.96 0.28
C TYR A 165 -5.99 1.30 -0.81
N TYR A 166 -7.25 0.93 -0.52
CA TYR A 166 -8.17 0.34 -1.49
C TYR A 166 -8.37 1.18 -2.76
N VAL A 167 -8.21 2.51 -2.68
CA VAL A 167 -8.44 3.42 -3.81
C VAL A 167 -7.18 3.96 -4.45
N GLU A 168 -6.03 3.48 -4.01
CA GLU A 168 -4.71 3.86 -4.50
C GLU A 168 -4.23 2.89 -5.58
N ASN A 169 -3.29 3.32 -6.41
CA ASN A 169 -2.51 2.40 -7.21
C ASN A 169 -1.23 1.98 -6.47
N SER A 170 -0.76 0.77 -6.74
CA SER A 170 0.42 0.25 -6.05
C SER A 170 1.72 0.43 -6.89
N SER A 171 1.59 0.41 -8.21
CA SER A 171 2.71 0.61 -9.16
C SER A 171 2.24 1.25 -10.48
N SER A 172 3.17 1.67 -11.33
CA SER A 172 2.86 2.22 -12.66
C SER A 172 3.99 2.01 -13.64
N ARG A 173 3.68 1.88 -14.94
CA ARG A 173 4.71 2.04 -15.98
C ARG A 173 4.96 3.51 -16.18
N GLY A 174 6.22 3.92 -16.09
CA GLY A 174 6.53 5.33 -16.15
C GLY A 174 8.00 5.68 -16.01
N VAL A 175 8.18 6.99 -15.86
CA VAL A 175 9.44 7.63 -15.51
C VAL A 175 9.24 8.32 -14.18
N ALA A 176 10.07 8.00 -13.19
CA ALA A 176 10.10 8.68 -11.90
C ALA A 176 11.39 9.48 -11.78
N ALA A 177 11.30 10.74 -11.39
CA ALA A 177 12.45 11.57 -11.03
C ALA A 177 12.39 11.86 -9.53
N THR A 178 13.49 11.59 -8.83
CA THR A 178 13.61 11.82 -7.39
C THR A 178 14.73 12.81 -7.12
N TYR A 179 14.44 13.80 -6.28
CA TYR A 179 15.41 14.75 -5.77
C TYR A 179 15.39 14.75 -4.23
N THR A 180 16.56 14.61 -3.61
CA THR A 180 16.71 14.62 -2.16
C THR A 180 17.84 15.56 -1.76
N GLN A 181 17.53 16.55 -0.92
CA GLN A 181 18.50 17.50 -0.40
C GLN A 181 18.15 17.91 1.02
N GLY A 182 19.07 17.64 1.95
CA GLY A 182 18.85 17.93 3.36
C GLY A 182 17.62 17.18 3.89
N PRO A 183 16.67 17.87 4.55
CA PRO A 183 15.47 17.24 5.10
C PRO A 183 14.36 17.04 4.05
N ILE A 184 14.55 17.46 2.80
CA ILE A 184 13.50 17.40 1.78
C ILE A 184 13.80 16.28 0.79
N SER A 185 12.79 15.47 0.49
CA SER A 185 12.76 14.53 -0.63
C SER A 185 11.52 14.79 -1.47
N ALA A 186 11.65 14.74 -2.79
CA ALA A 186 10.55 14.89 -3.71
C ALA A 186 10.68 13.88 -4.85
N THR A 187 9.60 13.17 -5.15
CA THR A 187 9.49 12.26 -6.29
C THR A 187 8.32 12.72 -7.16
N VAL A 188 8.54 12.75 -8.47
CA VAL A 188 7.48 12.95 -9.47
C VAL A 188 7.52 11.80 -10.45
N THR A 189 6.37 11.18 -10.69
CA THR A 189 6.20 10.08 -11.63
C THR A 189 5.30 10.53 -12.77
N TYR A 190 5.71 10.28 -14.01
CA TYR A 190 4.83 10.37 -15.17
C TYR A 190 4.66 8.98 -15.77
N GLY A 191 3.41 8.55 -15.94
CA GLY A 191 3.13 7.18 -16.34
C GLY A 191 1.68 6.91 -16.68
N ASP A 192 1.33 5.62 -16.63
CA ASP A 192 -0.01 5.11 -16.93
C ASP A 192 -0.89 4.89 -15.70
N GLY A 193 -0.39 5.26 -14.52
CA GLY A 193 -1.10 5.24 -13.24
C GLY A 193 -1.57 3.83 -12.87
N PHE A 194 -2.84 3.55 -13.13
CA PHE A 194 -3.49 2.27 -12.85
C PHE A 194 -3.11 1.16 -13.86
N ASP A 195 -1.83 1.09 -14.23
CA ASP A 195 -1.26 0.13 -15.20
C ASP A 195 -2.08 0.04 -16.50
N SER A 196 -2.63 1.19 -16.91
CA SER A 196 -3.62 1.27 -17.98
C SER A 196 -3.01 1.19 -19.38
N GLY A 197 -1.70 1.39 -19.49
CA GLY A 197 -0.99 1.56 -20.76
C GLY A 197 -1.24 2.92 -21.43
N VAL A 198 -2.08 3.78 -20.84
CA VAL A 198 -2.35 5.13 -21.32
C VAL A 198 -1.56 6.12 -20.47
N PHE A 199 -0.51 6.71 -21.06
CA PHE A 199 0.36 7.65 -20.37
C PHE A 199 -0.30 9.03 -20.28
N ASN A 200 -1.02 9.27 -19.18
CA ASN A 200 -1.77 10.50 -18.92
C ASN A 200 -1.83 10.85 -17.42
N VAL A 201 -1.03 10.19 -16.59
CA VAL A 201 -1.03 10.37 -15.13
C VAL A 201 0.29 10.95 -14.66
N VAL A 202 0.21 11.98 -13.83
CA VAL A 202 1.33 12.47 -13.02
C VAL A 202 1.03 12.17 -11.55
N GLN A 203 1.97 11.55 -10.87
CA GLN A 203 1.96 11.38 -9.42
C GLN A 203 3.10 12.18 -8.81
N GLY A 204 2.94 12.62 -7.57
CA GLY A 204 4.01 13.26 -6.83
C GLY A 204 3.92 12.98 -5.34
N LEU A 205 5.08 12.94 -4.69
CA LEU A 205 5.25 12.85 -3.25
C LEU A 205 6.36 13.80 -2.82
N VAL A 206 6.08 14.64 -1.83
CA VAL A 206 7.06 15.50 -1.17
C VAL A 206 7.07 15.17 0.31
N THR A 207 8.25 14.84 0.82
CA THR A 207 8.48 14.54 2.23
C THR A 207 9.44 15.54 2.85
N TYR A 208 9.10 16.05 4.03
CA TYR A 208 9.96 16.87 4.87
C TYR A 208 10.25 16.14 6.19
N SER A 209 11.51 15.75 6.38
CA SER A 209 12.01 15.02 7.54
C SER A 209 13.01 15.89 8.32
N PRO A 210 12.55 16.77 9.24
CA PRO A 210 13.44 17.66 10.00
C PRO A 210 14.41 16.90 10.93
N ASN A 211 14.08 15.67 11.32
CA ASN A 211 14.89 14.79 12.14
C ASN A 211 14.45 13.33 11.93
N ALA A 212 15.06 12.40 12.67
CA ALA A 212 14.79 10.96 12.54
C ALA A 212 13.42 10.53 13.11
N ASP A 213 12.81 11.34 13.97
CA ASP A 213 11.58 11.00 14.68
C ASP A 213 10.33 11.53 13.97
N ASN A 214 10.50 12.38 12.94
CA ASN A 214 9.41 13.15 12.34
C ASN A 214 9.61 13.26 10.82
N ALA A 215 8.58 12.88 10.06
CA ALA A 215 8.46 13.18 8.63
C ALA A 215 7.03 13.56 8.27
N ALA A 216 6.86 14.62 7.48
CA ALA A 216 5.57 15.02 6.93
C ALA A 216 5.57 14.81 5.42
N SER A 217 4.57 14.14 4.90
CA SER A 217 4.46 13.80 3.48
C SER A 217 3.15 14.32 2.89
N VAL A 218 3.24 14.87 1.68
CA VAL A 218 2.08 15.25 0.87
C VAL A 218 2.23 14.57 -0.48
N TYR A 219 1.19 13.87 -0.90
CA TYR A 219 1.15 13.20 -2.20
C TYR A 219 -0.08 13.59 -3.00
N GLY A 220 -0.04 13.32 -4.29
CA GLY A 220 -1.19 13.50 -5.15
C GLY A 220 -0.99 12.94 -6.54
N THR A 221 -2.13 12.72 -7.19
CA THR A 221 -2.22 12.11 -8.52
C THR A 221 -3.16 12.93 -9.38
N ILE A 222 -2.72 13.22 -10.59
CA ILE A 222 -3.49 13.99 -11.57
C ILE A 222 -3.54 13.21 -12.87
N ASN A 223 -4.75 12.83 -13.28
CA ASN A 223 -5.03 12.43 -14.65
C ASN A 223 -5.32 13.69 -15.49
N PHE A 224 -4.44 13.99 -16.44
CA PHE A 224 -4.57 15.16 -17.31
C PHE A 224 -5.13 14.83 -18.70
N GLY A 225 -5.51 13.57 -18.92
CA GLY A 225 -6.07 13.07 -20.17
C GLY A 225 -7.39 12.32 -19.96
N ARG A 226 -7.58 11.26 -20.76
CA ARG A 226 -8.72 10.35 -20.68
C ARG A 226 -8.27 8.94 -20.98
N THR A 227 -8.61 8.01 -20.10
CA THR A 227 -8.47 6.57 -20.28
C THR A 227 -9.83 6.01 -20.68
N GLY A 228 -9.93 5.45 -21.89
CA GLY A 228 -11.19 4.98 -22.45
C GLY A 228 -11.74 3.73 -21.76
N PRO A 229 -13.01 3.33 -22.01
CA PRO A 229 -13.71 2.26 -21.29
C PRO A 229 -13.31 0.83 -21.70
N ASN A 230 -12.48 0.66 -22.73
CA ASN A 230 -12.00 -0.66 -23.16
C ASN A 230 -10.48 -0.79 -22.98
N THR A 231 -9.88 0.15 -22.25
CA THR A 231 -8.46 0.11 -21.94
C THR A 231 -8.21 -1.01 -20.94
N TYR A 232 -7.11 -1.73 -21.09
CA TYR A 232 -6.66 -2.70 -20.10
C TYR A 232 -6.42 -2.00 -18.75
N ALA A 233 -6.79 -2.64 -17.65
CA ALA A 233 -6.51 -2.15 -16.30
C ALA A 233 -5.96 -3.30 -15.45
N TYR A 234 -5.34 -2.94 -14.32
CA TYR A 234 -4.89 -3.85 -13.26
C TYR A 234 -5.70 -5.15 -13.14
N GLY A 235 -5.03 -6.29 -12.96
CA GLY A 235 -5.69 -7.56 -12.64
C GLY A 235 -6.40 -8.25 -13.81
N ASN A 236 -5.96 -8.02 -15.05
CA ASN A 236 -6.48 -8.68 -16.26
C ASN A 236 -7.89 -8.21 -16.69
N GLY A 237 -8.28 -6.99 -16.29
CA GLY A 237 -9.59 -6.39 -16.57
C GLY A 237 -9.56 -5.32 -17.67
N THR A 238 -10.74 -4.81 -18.03
CA THR A 238 -10.90 -3.60 -18.84
C THR A 238 -11.69 -2.56 -18.06
N THR A 239 -11.31 -1.28 -18.18
CA THR A 239 -11.83 -0.09 -17.47
C THR A 239 -13.35 0.16 -17.55
N GLY A 240 -14.09 -0.59 -18.37
CA GLY A 240 -15.52 -0.44 -18.63
C GLY A 240 -16.40 -1.54 -18.04
N TYR A 241 -15.84 -2.54 -17.37
CA TYR A 241 -16.64 -3.54 -16.65
C TYR A 241 -16.68 -3.15 -15.17
N GLY A 242 -17.86 -2.82 -14.65
CA GLY A 242 -18.06 -2.27 -13.32
C GLY A 242 -17.63 -3.18 -12.16
N TYR A 243 -17.86 -2.69 -10.95
CA TYR A 243 -17.51 -3.31 -9.67
C TYR A 243 -17.70 -4.84 -9.64
N PRO A 244 -16.73 -5.63 -9.12
CA PRO A 244 -15.53 -5.19 -8.40
C PRO A 244 -14.33 -4.88 -9.31
N SER A 245 -14.52 -4.88 -10.62
CA SER A 245 -13.46 -4.64 -11.59
C SER A 245 -13.31 -3.13 -11.83
N TYR A 246 -12.05 -2.67 -11.80
CA TYR A 246 -11.60 -1.30 -12.09
C TYR A 246 -12.54 -0.49 -13.00
N ASN A 247 -13.34 0.41 -12.40
CA ASN A 247 -14.28 1.24 -13.15
C ASN A 247 -13.58 2.45 -13.78
N ALA A 248 -14.28 3.14 -14.69
CA ALA A 248 -13.78 4.34 -15.35
C ALA A 248 -13.40 5.46 -14.38
N ALA A 249 -14.00 5.52 -13.19
CA ALA A 249 -13.73 6.56 -12.20
C ALA A 249 -12.33 6.42 -11.59
N TYR A 250 -11.85 5.21 -11.25
CA TYR A 250 -10.50 5.02 -10.70
C TYR A 250 -9.41 5.49 -11.66
N VAL A 251 -9.40 4.95 -12.87
CA VAL A 251 -8.33 5.20 -13.84
C VAL A 251 -8.33 6.64 -14.39
N ASN A 252 -9.44 7.37 -14.23
CA ASN A 252 -9.59 8.79 -14.60
C ASN A 252 -9.70 9.70 -13.37
N SER A 253 -9.34 9.21 -12.18
CA SER A 253 -9.44 9.97 -10.94
C SER A 253 -8.28 10.96 -10.77
N ASN A 254 -8.47 11.89 -9.85
CA ASN A 254 -7.42 12.70 -9.28
C ASN A 254 -7.46 12.49 -7.76
N MET A 255 -6.30 12.62 -7.12
CA MET A 255 -6.13 12.36 -5.70
C MET A 255 -5.20 13.40 -5.07
N ILE A 256 -5.46 13.70 -3.81
CA ILE A 256 -4.53 14.41 -2.94
C ILE A 256 -4.62 13.83 -1.54
N GLY A 257 -3.48 13.67 -0.88
CA GLY A 257 -3.43 13.19 0.49
C GLY A 257 -2.16 13.63 1.21
N ALA A 258 -2.12 13.33 2.50
CA ALA A 258 -1.00 13.64 3.36
C ALA A 258 -0.97 12.70 4.55
N TYR A 259 0.24 12.36 4.98
CA TYR A 259 0.49 11.58 6.20
C TYR A 259 1.66 12.16 7.00
N TYR A 260 1.74 11.79 8.27
CA TYR A 260 2.81 12.20 9.16
C TYR A 260 3.42 11.01 9.90
N ASP A 261 4.67 10.70 9.64
CA ASP A 261 5.41 9.70 10.40
C ASP A 261 5.95 10.33 11.69
N TYR A 262 5.39 9.91 12.83
CA TYR A 262 6.00 10.14 14.14
C TYR A 262 6.56 8.84 14.69
N THR A 263 7.85 8.78 14.98
CA THR A 263 8.46 7.63 15.64
C THR A 263 9.36 8.08 16.77
N HIS A 264 9.05 7.66 18.00
CA HIS A 264 9.88 7.98 19.15
C HIS A 264 10.00 6.78 20.10
N GLY A 265 11.22 6.28 20.26
CA GLY A 265 11.55 5.21 21.20
C GLY A 265 11.00 3.85 20.77
N ASN A 266 9.77 3.54 21.16
CA ASN A 266 9.08 2.26 20.87
C ASN A 266 7.72 2.48 20.21
N LEU A 267 7.32 3.73 20.00
CA LEU A 267 6.01 4.11 19.49
C LEU A 267 6.17 4.74 18.11
N SER A 268 5.37 4.27 17.16
CA SER A 268 5.14 4.93 15.87
C SER A 268 3.66 5.31 15.75
N LEU A 269 3.38 6.49 15.20
CA LEU A 269 2.03 7.00 14.94
C LEU A 269 2.00 7.66 13.58
N ILE A 270 1.04 7.25 12.75
CA ILE A 270 0.88 7.70 11.37
C ILE A 270 -0.58 8.08 11.14
N PRO A 271 -0.98 9.35 11.36
CA PRO A 271 -2.23 9.86 10.83
C PRO A 271 -2.10 10.08 9.33
N GLU A 272 -3.14 9.71 8.59
CA GLU A 272 -3.25 9.93 7.15
C GLU A 272 -4.64 10.44 6.76
N VAL A 273 -4.70 11.30 5.75
CA VAL A 273 -5.94 11.76 5.11
C VAL A 273 -5.80 11.75 3.59
N GLN A 274 -6.87 11.36 2.91
CA GLN A 274 -6.90 11.23 1.46
C GLN A 274 -8.23 11.71 0.89
N TYR A 275 -8.19 12.34 -0.29
CA TYR A 275 -9.36 12.66 -1.08
C TYR A 275 -9.13 12.30 -2.54
N VAL A 276 -9.95 11.40 -3.07
CA VAL A 276 -9.95 10.97 -4.48
C VAL A 276 -11.27 11.33 -5.14
N TYR A 277 -11.23 11.73 -6.40
CA TYR A 277 -12.44 12.10 -7.14
C TYR A 277 -12.30 11.89 -8.64
N ALA A 278 -13.43 11.61 -9.29
CA ALA A 278 -13.56 11.62 -10.73
C ALA A 278 -14.53 12.72 -11.17
N LYS A 279 -14.12 13.46 -12.21
CA LYS A 279 -14.95 14.51 -12.83
C LYS A 279 -15.97 13.86 -13.76
N VAL A 280 -17.07 14.57 -14.02
CA VAL A 280 -18.06 14.16 -15.03
C VAL A 280 -17.36 14.04 -16.38
N ASP A 281 -17.54 12.89 -17.01
CA ASP A 281 -17.07 12.60 -18.36
C ASP A 281 -17.98 11.58 -19.05
N HIS A 282 -18.94 12.10 -19.79
CA HIS A 282 -19.93 11.29 -20.51
C HIS A 282 -19.32 10.41 -21.61
N GLN A 283 -18.09 10.67 -22.05
CA GLN A 283 -17.44 9.83 -23.07
C GLN A 283 -16.98 8.48 -22.51
N ILE A 284 -16.85 8.38 -21.19
CA ILE A 284 -16.40 7.19 -20.47
C ILE A 284 -17.42 6.71 -19.43
N GLY A 285 -18.66 7.21 -19.52
CA GLY A 285 -19.78 6.77 -18.67
C GLY A 285 -19.83 7.38 -17.27
N ILE A 286 -19.01 8.39 -16.95
CA ILE A 286 -19.07 9.09 -15.66
C ILE A 286 -20.09 10.22 -15.75
N ASP A 287 -21.37 9.89 -15.57
CA ASP A 287 -22.47 10.84 -15.77
C ASP A 287 -22.65 11.86 -14.64
N LYS A 288 -22.07 11.57 -13.46
CA LYS A 288 -22.14 12.46 -12.29
C LYS A 288 -20.80 12.48 -11.58
N PHE A 289 -20.53 13.60 -10.92
CA PHE A 289 -19.39 13.73 -10.03
C PHE A 289 -19.43 12.65 -8.94
N THR A 290 -18.27 12.11 -8.62
CA THR A 290 -18.12 11.11 -7.56
C THR A 290 -16.76 11.25 -6.89
N SER A 291 -16.71 10.94 -5.59
CA SER A 291 -15.49 11.05 -4.80
C SER A 291 -15.51 10.12 -3.60
N ASN A 292 -14.32 9.92 -3.02
CA ASN A 292 -14.12 9.30 -1.73
C ASN A 292 -13.21 10.19 -0.87
N PHE A 293 -13.58 10.30 0.40
CA PHE A 293 -12.73 10.85 1.45
C PHE A 293 -12.37 9.72 2.40
N GLY A 294 -11.08 9.60 2.72
CA GLY A 294 -10.54 8.65 3.69
C GLY A 294 -9.70 9.36 4.74
N ALA A 295 -9.74 8.85 5.96
CA ALA A 295 -8.84 9.27 7.03
C ALA A 295 -8.53 8.09 7.94
N GLU A 296 -7.30 8.02 8.43
CA GLU A 296 -6.90 6.99 9.37
C GLU A 296 -5.85 7.47 10.37
N LEU A 297 -5.67 6.66 11.41
CA LEU A 297 -4.55 6.73 12.33
C LEU A 297 -4.06 5.31 12.57
N ILE A 298 -2.83 5.06 12.13
CA ILE A 298 -2.09 3.82 12.38
C ILE A 298 -1.17 4.07 13.57
N GLY A 299 -1.11 3.11 14.48
CA GLY A 299 -0.23 3.14 15.63
C GLY A 299 0.49 1.81 15.77
N ASP A 300 1.74 1.89 16.19
CA ASP A 300 2.52 0.72 16.54
C ASP A 300 3.27 0.93 17.87
N TYR A 301 3.32 -0.13 18.69
CA TYR A 301 4.16 -0.17 19.86
C TYR A 301 5.00 -1.45 19.98
N LYS A 302 6.34 -1.29 20.03
CA LYS A 302 7.28 -2.36 20.36
C LYS A 302 7.47 -2.52 21.87
N PHE A 303 7.27 -3.74 22.39
CA PHE A 303 7.46 -3.99 23.83
C PHE A 303 8.94 -4.15 24.18
N GLY A 304 9.63 -3.02 24.36
CA GLY A 304 11.04 -2.99 24.78
C GLY A 304 11.94 -3.78 23.82
N LYS A 305 12.73 -4.72 24.36
CA LYS A 305 13.58 -5.63 23.57
C LYS A 305 12.92 -6.98 23.29
N SER A 306 11.65 -7.15 23.65
CA SER A 306 10.95 -8.42 23.46
C SER A 306 10.68 -8.68 21.97
N PRO A 307 10.43 -9.93 21.56
CA PRO A 307 9.99 -10.23 20.20
C PRO A 307 8.58 -9.72 19.89
N TRP A 308 7.86 -9.17 20.88
CA TRP A 308 6.46 -8.78 20.77
C TRP A 308 6.28 -7.30 20.45
N SER A 309 5.21 -6.98 19.72
CA SER A 309 4.70 -5.64 19.44
C SER A 309 3.18 -5.70 19.26
N VAL A 310 2.54 -4.55 19.24
CA VAL A 310 1.11 -4.42 18.93
C VAL A 310 0.89 -3.26 17.98
N GLY A 311 0.35 -3.57 16.81
CA GLY A 311 -0.21 -2.60 15.87
C GLY A 311 -1.67 -2.33 16.17
N GLY A 312 -2.15 -1.17 15.76
CA GLY A 312 -3.56 -0.86 15.76
C GLY A 312 -3.88 0.27 14.79
N GLN A 313 -5.10 0.26 14.28
CA GLN A 313 -5.57 1.27 13.34
C GLN A 313 -7.00 1.67 13.64
N VAL A 314 -7.32 2.90 13.30
CA VAL A 314 -8.70 3.40 13.16
C VAL A 314 -8.80 4.10 11.82
N MET A 315 -9.83 3.78 11.07
CA MET A 315 -10.01 4.23 9.69
C MET A 315 -11.44 4.75 9.50
N TYR A 316 -11.61 5.70 8.60
CA TYR A 316 -12.89 6.24 8.20
C TYR A 316 -12.90 6.42 6.69
N TYR A 317 -14.04 6.15 6.06
CA TYR A 317 -14.28 6.57 4.69
C TYR A 317 -15.69 7.14 4.50
N SER A 318 -15.85 7.93 3.45
CA SER A 318 -17.15 8.29 2.89
C SER A 318 -17.09 8.41 1.38
N ASN A 319 -18.06 7.80 0.71
CA ASN A 319 -18.27 7.93 -0.73
C ASN A 319 -19.34 8.98 -1.00
N ASN A 320 -19.12 9.77 -2.06
CA ASN A 320 -20.10 10.69 -2.61
C ASN A 320 -20.34 10.39 -4.09
N GLY A 321 -21.58 10.55 -4.54
CA GLY A 321 -21.96 10.30 -5.93
C GLY A 321 -22.37 8.85 -6.21
N PRO A 322 -22.46 8.47 -7.50
CA PRO A 322 -22.96 7.16 -7.91
C PRO A 322 -21.95 6.02 -7.83
N GLU A 323 -20.65 6.29 -7.69
CA GLU A 323 -19.64 5.22 -7.69
C GLU A 323 -19.38 4.70 -6.28
N ALA A 324 -19.14 3.38 -6.21
CA ALA A 324 -18.72 2.68 -5.02
C ALA A 324 -17.19 2.63 -4.95
N TRP A 325 -16.56 3.74 -4.54
CA TRP A 325 -15.10 3.78 -4.32
C TRP A 325 -14.64 2.84 -3.22
N TYR A 326 -15.51 2.53 -2.26
CA TYR A 326 -15.29 1.48 -1.28
C TYR A 326 -16.64 0.97 -0.78
N LEU A 327 -16.84 -0.35 -0.80
CA LEU A 327 -18.13 -1.02 -0.52
C LEU A 327 -19.28 -0.57 -1.43
N ASN A 328 -20.05 0.47 -1.07
CA ASN A 328 -21.27 0.89 -1.76
C ASN A 328 -21.20 2.35 -2.22
N ALA A 329 -21.99 2.71 -3.23
CA ALA A 329 -22.14 4.11 -3.60
C ALA A 329 -22.83 4.89 -2.46
N ARG A 330 -22.34 6.09 -2.11
CA ARG A 330 -22.88 6.94 -1.02
C ARG A 330 -22.79 6.32 0.39
N SER A 331 -21.99 5.28 0.58
CA SER A 331 -21.75 4.71 1.91
C SER A 331 -20.69 5.49 2.67
N ALA A 332 -20.67 5.28 3.98
CA ALA A 332 -19.63 5.77 4.86
C ALA A 332 -19.48 4.80 6.03
N GLY A 333 -18.30 4.73 6.62
CA GLY A 333 -18.07 3.84 7.74
C GLY A 333 -16.77 4.11 8.49
N ILE A 334 -16.68 3.51 9.66
CA ILE A 334 -15.53 3.57 10.55
C ILE A 334 -15.08 2.14 10.85
N GLY A 335 -13.78 1.91 10.74
CA GLY A 335 -13.13 0.64 11.05
C GLY A 335 -12.11 0.80 12.16
N LEU A 336 -11.82 -0.30 12.84
CA LEU A 336 -10.69 -0.41 13.76
C LEU A 336 -10.11 -1.82 13.71
N GLY A 337 -8.82 -1.94 13.97
CA GLY A 337 -8.11 -3.21 14.03
C GLY A 337 -7.01 -3.18 15.09
N VAL A 338 -6.73 -4.32 15.71
CA VAL A 338 -5.62 -4.49 16.66
C VAL A 338 -4.87 -5.77 16.34
N THR A 339 -3.55 -5.66 16.21
CA THR A 339 -2.69 -6.71 15.65
C THR A 339 -1.48 -6.95 16.55
N PRO A 340 -1.56 -7.85 17.54
CA PRO A 340 -0.37 -8.39 18.18
C PRO A 340 0.55 -9.10 17.17
N THR A 341 1.83 -8.74 17.20
CA THR A 341 2.88 -9.36 16.38
C THR A 341 3.93 -10.00 17.27
N TRP A 342 4.35 -11.20 16.93
CA TRP A 342 5.57 -11.83 17.41
C TRP A 342 6.54 -12.03 16.26
N GLN A 343 7.80 -11.68 16.45
CA GLN A 343 8.86 -12.00 15.51
C GLN A 343 10.14 -12.40 16.23
N GLN A 344 10.73 -13.52 15.82
CA GLN A 344 12.07 -13.93 16.23
C GLN A 344 12.91 -14.34 15.03
N GLY A 345 13.97 -13.57 14.78
CA GLY A 345 14.81 -13.77 13.61
C GLY A 345 14.00 -13.55 12.34
N ASN A 346 13.93 -14.58 11.50
CA ASN A 346 13.32 -14.56 10.18
C ASN A 346 11.91 -15.15 10.18
N ILE A 347 11.36 -15.51 11.34
CA ILE A 347 10.03 -16.11 11.48
C ILE A 347 9.16 -15.14 12.27
N PHE A 348 7.91 -14.99 11.85
CA PHE A 348 6.92 -14.18 12.53
C PHE A 348 5.56 -14.87 12.60
N ALA A 349 4.75 -14.40 13.53
CA ALA A 349 3.33 -14.74 13.63
C ALA A 349 2.55 -13.49 14.09
N ARG A 350 1.41 -13.24 13.48
CA ARG A 350 0.53 -12.10 13.77
C ARG A 350 -0.88 -12.61 13.97
N GLY A 351 -1.66 -11.90 14.77
CA GLY A 351 -3.08 -12.13 14.87
C GLY A 351 -3.79 -10.80 14.86
N GLU A 352 -4.91 -10.69 14.16
CA GLU A 352 -5.70 -9.46 14.11
C GLU A 352 -7.16 -9.72 14.45
N VAL A 353 -7.76 -8.81 15.21
CA VAL A 353 -9.21 -8.67 15.30
C VAL A 353 -9.58 -7.27 14.84
N GLY A 354 -10.44 -7.20 13.83
CA GLY A 354 -10.96 -5.97 13.26
C GLY A 354 -12.49 -5.88 13.35
N MET A 355 -13.00 -4.67 13.47
CA MET A 355 -14.44 -4.37 13.37
C MET A 355 -14.66 -3.17 12.45
N PHE A 356 -15.67 -3.28 11.59
CA PHE A 356 -16.10 -2.20 10.71
C PHE A 356 -17.58 -1.90 10.89
N HIS A 357 -17.92 -0.63 11.00
CA HIS A 357 -19.27 -0.12 11.16
C HIS A 357 -19.65 0.83 10.01
N LEU A 358 -20.68 0.48 9.24
CA LEU A 358 -21.29 1.35 8.24
C LEU A 358 -22.17 2.41 8.92
N THR A 359 -21.68 3.65 8.97
CA THR A 359 -22.46 4.82 9.42
C THR A 359 -23.53 5.20 8.39
N SER A 360 -23.23 5.01 7.10
CA SER A 360 -24.18 5.04 5.99
C SER A 360 -24.01 3.80 5.13
N ILE A 361 -25.10 3.06 4.89
CA ILE A 361 -25.08 1.86 4.02
C ILE A 361 -24.91 2.27 2.54
N GLY A 362 -25.39 3.46 2.17
CA GLY A 362 -25.39 3.91 0.79
C GLY A 362 -26.42 3.17 -0.09
N THR A 363 -26.05 2.93 -1.33
CA THR A 363 -26.88 2.26 -2.36
C THR A 363 -26.36 0.84 -2.54
N GLY A 364 -27.07 -0.14 -1.99
CA GLY A 364 -26.68 -1.54 -2.02
C GLY A 364 -26.97 -2.25 -0.69
N PRO A 365 -26.68 -3.56 -0.59
CA PRO A 365 -26.76 -4.29 0.67
C PRO A 365 -25.63 -3.88 1.62
N ALA A 366 -25.90 -3.95 2.92
CA ALA A 366 -24.89 -3.92 3.97
C ALA A 366 -24.34 -5.33 4.26
N PHE A 367 -23.79 -5.57 5.45
CA PHE A 367 -23.32 -6.90 5.85
C PHE A 367 -24.48 -7.82 6.26
N GLY A 368 -24.18 -9.11 6.43
CA GLY A 368 -25.05 -10.05 7.14
C GLY A 368 -26.19 -10.67 6.33
N GLY A 369 -26.87 -11.63 6.97
CA GLY A 369 -27.96 -12.47 6.41
C GLY A 369 -29.05 -11.70 5.65
N GLY A 370 -29.41 -10.54 6.18
CA GLY A 370 -30.44 -9.67 5.60
C GLY A 370 -29.91 -8.53 4.74
N GLY A 371 -28.59 -8.38 4.59
CA GLY A 371 -27.98 -7.22 3.91
C GLY A 371 -28.28 -5.89 4.61
N THR A 372 -28.55 -5.92 5.91
CA THR A 372 -28.91 -4.75 6.72
C THR A 372 -27.98 -4.53 7.91
N ASP A 373 -27.08 -5.48 8.18
CA ASP A 373 -26.19 -5.39 9.32
C ASP A 373 -25.11 -4.34 9.02
N ARG A 374 -24.92 -3.43 9.96
CA ARG A 374 -23.93 -2.36 9.81
C ARG A 374 -22.55 -2.79 10.25
N ASN A 375 -22.43 -3.92 10.94
CA ASN A 375 -21.19 -4.36 11.56
C ASN A 375 -20.63 -5.60 10.87
N GLN A 376 -19.33 -5.56 10.57
CA GLN A 376 -18.53 -6.72 10.23
C GLN A 376 -17.41 -6.86 11.24
N VAL A 377 -17.09 -8.10 11.61
CA VAL A 377 -15.95 -8.47 12.43
C VAL A 377 -15.08 -9.42 11.62
N ILE A 378 -13.77 -9.19 11.66
CA ILE A 378 -12.74 -10.00 11.01
C ILE A 378 -11.79 -10.51 12.08
N GLY A 379 -11.43 -11.78 12.01
CA GLY A 379 -10.34 -12.37 12.77
C GLY A 379 -9.34 -13.02 11.81
N LEU A 380 -8.05 -12.74 12.00
CA LEU A 380 -6.95 -13.23 11.17
C LEU A 380 -5.86 -13.82 12.06
N LEU A 381 -5.20 -14.88 11.58
CA LEU A 381 -3.97 -15.42 12.13
C LEU A 381 -2.99 -15.64 10.99
N GLU A 382 -1.89 -14.93 11.00
CA GLU A 382 -0.86 -14.91 9.96
C GLU A 382 0.42 -15.54 10.49
N ALA A 383 1.13 -16.28 9.66
CA ALA A 383 2.49 -16.70 9.96
C ALA A 383 3.32 -16.79 8.68
N GLY A 384 4.59 -16.39 8.79
CA GLY A 384 5.45 -16.34 7.63
C GLY A 384 6.94 -16.32 7.96
N VAL A 385 7.71 -16.22 6.89
CA VAL A 385 9.16 -16.07 6.92
C VAL A 385 9.59 -14.85 6.13
N VAL A 386 10.60 -14.14 6.62
CA VAL A 386 11.23 -13.00 5.94
C VAL A 386 12.73 -13.19 5.86
N PHE A 387 13.40 -12.63 4.85
CA PHE A 387 14.85 -12.81 4.66
C PHE A 387 15.53 -11.59 4.07
#